data_AF-A0A7S2MKP8-F1
#
_entry.id   AF-A0A7S2MKP8-F1
#
_cell.length_a   1.000
_cell.length_b   1.000
_cell.length_c   1.000
_cell.angle_alpha   90.00
_cell.angle_beta   90.00
_cell.angle_gamma   90.00
#
_symmetry.space_group_name_H-M   'P 1'
#
loop_
_entity.id
_entity.type
_entity.pdbx_description
1 polymer ?
#
loop_
_entity_poly.entity_id
_entity_poly.type
_entity_poly.pdbx_seq_one_letter_code
_entity_poly.pdbx_strand_id
1 'polypeptide(L)'
;RRGSAADAGPAPPRRSGGMARVAPWLLACLPAVALGAGHLSHGWPASWTASCAEKSSVVWPCDLSYVQKRVMIVGADSDAGMNAAIKFHRGCSRLLLVSRDAAALEEAAEHVREEMPLVGVCPPRISPLVVTSVGDIRNKTFSWELTNTALKNLGGPVSFSWNFENI
;
A
#
# COMPACT_ATOMS: atom_id res chain seq x y z
N ARG A 1 69.00 26.88 35.65
CA ARG A 1 69.89 27.25 34.53
C ARG A 1 69.08 27.19 33.23
N ARG A 2 68.96 28.34 32.53
CA ARG A 2 68.46 28.56 31.14
C ARG A 2 66.96 28.26 30.93
N GLY A 3 66.07 29.13 30.43
CA GLY A 3 66.17 30.41 29.71
C GLY A 3 65.86 30.23 28.21
N SER A 4 64.70 30.76 27.75
CA SER A 4 64.38 31.32 26.40
C SER A 4 62.85 31.41 26.24
N ALA A 5 62.23 32.61 26.22
CA ALA A 5 62.02 33.52 25.06
C ALA A 5 61.14 32.87 23.98
N ALA A 6 59.84 33.18 23.96
CA ALA A 6 59.19 34.29 23.22
C ALA A 6 59.08 34.00 21.71
N ASP A 7 57.86 33.78 21.21
CA ASP A 7 57.50 34.23 19.87
C ASP A 7 55.99 34.48 19.74
N ALA A 8 55.66 35.66 19.23
CA ALA A 8 54.31 36.18 19.06
C ALA A 8 53.95 36.09 17.57
N GLY A 9 52.93 35.29 17.24
CA GLY A 9 52.35 35.15 15.91
C GLY A 9 50.96 35.80 15.79
N PRO A 10 50.50 36.13 14.57
CA PRO A 10 49.73 37.35 14.30
C PRO A 10 48.21 37.26 14.49
N ALA A 11 47.61 38.43 14.71
CA ALA A 11 46.18 38.68 14.88
C ALA A 11 45.33 38.28 13.65
N PRO A 12 44.06 37.88 13.84
CA PRO A 12 43.15 37.53 12.76
C PRO A 12 42.66 38.77 11.98
N PRO A 13 42.41 38.66 10.66
CA PRO A 13 41.90 39.78 9.87
C PRO A 13 40.42 40.07 10.18
N ARG A 14 40.14 41.31 10.60
CA ARG A 14 38.81 41.92 10.54
C ARG A 14 38.41 42.06 9.07
N ARG A 15 37.40 41.32 8.62
CA ARG A 15 36.66 41.63 7.39
C ARG A 15 35.33 42.31 7.72
N SER A 16 35.27 43.56 7.29
CA SER A 16 34.13 44.46 7.23
C SER A 16 33.04 43.99 6.27
N GLY A 17 31.79 44.18 6.70
CA GLY A 17 30.74 44.83 5.90
C GLY A 17 30.32 44.17 4.59
N GLY A 18 29.30 43.33 4.66
CA GLY A 18 28.49 42.93 3.51
C GLY A 18 27.09 42.54 3.97
N MET A 19 26.17 43.51 4.02
CA MET A 19 24.74 43.29 4.25
C MET A 19 24.17 42.43 3.12
N ALA A 20 23.90 41.15 3.40
CA ALA A 20 23.00 40.35 2.58
C ALA A 20 21.57 40.61 3.07
N ARG A 21 20.76 41.24 2.21
CA ARG A 21 19.33 41.52 2.41
C ARG A 21 18.58 40.22 2.69
N VAL A 22 17.99 40.10 3.88
CA VAL A 22 17.02 39.05 4.22
C VAL A 22 15.70 39.44 3.56
N ALA A 23 15.26 38.68 2.56
CA ALA A 23 13.96 38.86 1.93
C ALA A 23 12.85 38.32 2.87
N PRO A 24 11.83 39.12 3.21
CA PRO A 24 10.74 38.73 4.08
C PRO A 24 9.49 38.36 3.26
N TRP A 25 9.21 37.06 3.15
CA TRP A 25 7.88 36.54 2.76
C TRP A 25 7.66 35.29 3.61
N LEU A 26 7.06 35.45 4.79
CA LEU A 26 5.65 35.22 5.06
C LEU A 26 5.24 33.75 4.94
N LEU A 27 4.90 33.21 6.11
CA LEU A 27 4.10 32.02 6.35
C LEU A 27 3.09 31.76 5.24
N ALA A 28 3.12 30.55 4.66
CA ALA A 28 1.91 29.79 4.36
C ALA A 28 2.29 28.32 4.08
N CYS A 29 1.47 27.44 4.65
CA CYS A 29 1.40 26.01 4.36
C CYS A 29 2.56 25.16 4.89
N LEU A 30 2.44 24.80 6.17
CA LEU A 30 2.66 23.42 6.60
C LEU A 30 2.18 22.48 5.47
N PRO A 31 3.00 21.53 4.95
CA PRO A 31 2.40 20.43 4.24
C PRO A 31 1.54 19.73 5.29
N ALA A 32 0.23 19.86 5.11
CA ALA A 32 -0.72 18.93 5.70
C ALA A 32 -0.10 17.54 5.50
N VAL A 33 0.02 16.78 6.59
CA VAL A 33 0.22 15.34 6.47
C VAL A 33 -1.03 14.85 5.76
N ALA A 34 -0.97 14.86 4.43
CA ALA A 34 -1.91 14.16 3.61
C ALA A 34 -1.69 12.71 4.00
N LEU A 35 -2.62 12.18 4.80
CA LEU A 35 -2.93 10.77 4.87
C LEU A 35 -3.48 10.38 3.48
N GLY A 36 -2.58 10.45 2.50
CA GLY A 36 -2.81 10.15 1.11
C GLY A 36 -2.70 8.66 0.92
N ALA A 37 -3.74 8.11 0.31
CA ALA A 37 -3.89 6.75 -0.19
C ALA A 37 -2.57 5.99 -0.39
N GLY A 38 -2.50 4.79 0.19
CA GLY A 38 -1.29 3.99 0.38
C GLY A 38 -0.29 4.07 -0.77
N HIS A 39 0.84 4.74 -0.50
CA HIS A 39 1.98 4.78 -1.40
C HIS A 39 2.33 3.34 -1.80
N LEU A 40 2.46 3.09 -3.10
CA LEU A 40 3.22 1.93 -3.53
C LEU A 40 4.66 2.14 -3.06
N SER A 41 5.34 1.06 -2.70
CA SER A 41 6.75 1.08 -2.26
C SER A 41 7.64 1.88 -3.22
N HIS A 42 8.68 2.53 -2.70
CA HIS A 42 9.66 3.24 -3.54
C HIS A 42 10.21 2.34 -4.67
N GLY A 43 10.15 2.83 -5.92
CA GLY A 43 10.72 2.16 -7.09
C GLY A 43 9.81 2.03 -8.33
N TRP A 44 8.53 2.40 -8.25
CA TRP A 44 7.60 2.30 -9.39
C TRP A 44 7.52 3.60 -10.22
N PRO A 45 7.35 3.53 -11.57
CA PRO A 45 7.20 4.72 -12.41
C PRO A 45 5.97 5.55 -12.01
N ALA A 46 6.11 6.87 -11.88
CA ALA A 46 5.02 7.76 -11.48
C ALA A 46 3.79 7.69 -12.42
N SER A 47 3.99 7.36 -13.69
CA SER A 47 2.91 7.15 -14.68
C SER A 47 1.99 5.97 -14.33
N TRP A 48 2.42 5.05 -13.48
CA TRP A 48 1.62 3.91 -13.02
C TRP A 48 0.71 4.29 -11.83
N THR A 49 0.91 5.49 -11.29
CA THR A 49 0.18 6.00 -10.12
C THR A 49 -0.57 7.30 -10.39
N ALA A 50 -0.55 7.78 -11.65
CA ALA A 50 -1.17 9.03 -12.05
C ALA A 50 -2.71 8.91 -12.03
N SER A 51 -3.25 9.23 -10.85
CA SER A 51 -4.60 9.68 -10.51
C SER A 51 -5.74 9.22 -11.43
N CYS A 52 -6.50 8.26 -10.93
CA CYS A 52 -7.89 8.09 -11.35
C CYS A 52 -8.74 9.17 -10.72
N ALA A 53 -9.34 10.00 -11.56
CA ALA A 53 -10.41 10.90 -11.14
C ALA A 53 -11.60 10.10 -10.56
N GLU A 54 -11.78 8.84 -10.99
CA GLU A 54 -12.87 7.97 -10.57
C GLU A 54 -12.34 6.58 -10.14
N LYS A 55 -12.44 6.27 -8.83
CA LYS A 55 -11.99 5.00 -8.24
C LYS A 55 -12.90 3.80 -8.56
N SER A 56 -14.08 4.04 -9.12
CA SER A 56 -15.03 3.01 -9.59
C SER A 56 -14.76 2.56 -11.03
N SER A 57 -13.86 3.22 -11.75
CA SER A 57 -13.55 2.90 -13.15
C SER A 57 -12.85 1.54 -13.27
N VAL A 58 -13.40 0.69 -14.13
CA VAL A 58 -12.81 -0.59 -14.58
C VAL A 58 -11.95 -0.45 -15.84
N VAL A 59 -11.63 0.80 -16.21
CA VAL A 59 -10.84 1.11 -17.40
C VAL A 59 -9.44 1.52 -16.97
N TRP A 60 -8.45 0.80 -17.53
CA TRP A 60 -7.02 1.09 -17.42
C TRP A 60 -6.73 2.59 -17.70
N PRO A 61 -5.93 3.31 -16.90
CA PRO A 61 -4.97 2.83 -15.88
C PRO A 61 -5.51 2.71 -14.44
N CYS A 62 -6.82 2.72 -14.22
CA CYS A 62 -7.38 2.71 -12.85
C CYS A 62 -7.23 1.40 -12.07
N ASP A 63 -6.99 0.31 -12.79
CA ASP A 63 -6.68 -1.00 -12.24
C ASP A 63 -5.32 -1.06 -11.51
N LEU A 64 -4.42 -0.08 -11.74
CA LEU A 64 -3.11 -0.04 -11.09
C LEU A 64 -3.17 0.35 -9.60
N SER A 65 -4.31 0.87 -9.12
CA SER A 65 -4.49 1.25 -7.72
C SER A 65 -4.45 0.06 -6.74
N TYR A 66 -4.65 -1.16 -7.26
CA TYR A 66 -4.74 -2.39 -6.47
C TYR A 66 -3.57 -3.36 -6.66
N VAL A 67 -2.61 -3.02 -7.53
CA VAL A 67 -1.44 -3.87 -7.80
C VAL A 67 -0.68 -4.15 -6.51
N GLN A 68 -0.48 -5.44 -6.23
CA GLN A 68 0.16 -5.97 -5.01
C GLN A 68 -0.50 -5.56 -3.68
N LYS A 69 -1.67 -4.92 -3.69
CA LYS A 69 -2.41 -4.65 -2.45
C LYS A 69 -2.92 -5.97 -1.87
N ARG A 70 -2.99 -6.04 -0.54
CA ARG A 70 -3.49 -7.21 0.19
C ARG A 70 -4.94 -6.95 0.56
N VAL A 71 -5.85 -7.68 -0.03
CA VAL A 71 -7.29 -7.45 0.09
C VAL A 71 -7.93 -8.60 0.83
N MET A 72 -8.71 -8.31 1.86
CA MET A 72 -9.51 -9.33 2.54
C MET A 72 -10.98 -9.18 2.12
N ILE A 73 -11.61 -10.27 1.71
CA ILE A 73 -13.01 -10.30 1.30
C ILE A 73 -13.73 -11.29 2.19
N VAL A 74 -14.61 -10.78 3.04
CA VAL A 74 -15.46 -11.58 3.92
C VAL A 74 -16.81 -11.81 3.23
N GLY A 75 -17.32 -13.03 3.23
CA GLY A 75 -18.45 -13.44 2.40
C GLY A 75 -18.08 -13.60 0.93
N ALA A 76 -16.88 -14.10 0.65
CA ALA A 76 -16.34 -14.22 -0.72
C ALA A 76 -17.09 -15.23 -1.59
N ASP A 77 -17.84 -16.13 -0.98
CA ASP A 77 -18.74 -17.13 -1.60
C ASP A 77 -20.08 -16.54 -2.07
N SER A 78 -20.40 -15.30 -1.69
CA SER A 78 -21.56 -14.60 -2.23
C SER A 78 -21.30 -14.07 -3.65
N ASP A 79 -22.33 -13.94 -4.48
CA ASP A 79 -22.20 -13.36 -5.83
C ASP A 79 -21.49 -12.00 -5.83
N ALA A 80 -21.82 -11.14 -4.87
CA ALA A 80 -21.20 -9.83 -4.74
C ALA A 80 -19.73 -9.92 -4.29
N GLY A 81 -19.44 -10.81 -3.34
CA GLY A 81 -18.08 -11.05 -2.84
C GLY A 81 -17.16 -11.66 -3.90
N MET A 82 -17.66 -12.66 -4.64
CA MET A 82 -16.93 -13.29 -5.74
C MET A 82 -16.67 -12.29 -6.87
N ASN A 83 -17.68 -11.51 -7.29
CA ASN A 83 -17.49 -10.47 -8.30
C ASN A 83 -16.48 -9.39 -7.87
N ALA A 84 -16.45 -9.04 -6.59
CA ALA A 84 -15.42 -8.15 -6.04
C ALA A 84 -14.03 -8.82 -6.09
N ALA A 85 -13.94 -10.10 -5.69
CA ALA A 85 -12.70 -10.87 -5.72
C ALA A 85 -12.11 -10.95 -7.14
N ILE A 86 -12.94 -11.23 -8.15
CA ILE A 86 -12.52 -11.23 -9.56
C ILE A 86 -11.93 -9.89 -9.96
N LYS A 87 -12.59 -8.77 -9.63
CA LYS A 87 -12.08 -7.43 -9.96
C LYS A 87 -10.70 -7.17 -9.35
N PHE A 88 -10.52 -7.52 -8.07
CA PHE A 88 -9.23 -7.35 -7.41
C PHE A 88 -8.16 -8.33 -7.93
N HIS A 89 -8.53 -9.57 -8.26
CA HIS A 89 -7.62 -10.55 -8.87
C HIS A 89 -7.10 -10.05 -10.22
N ARG A 90 -8.03 -9.56 -11.05
CA ARG A 90 -7.74 -8.96 -12.37
C ARG A 90 -6.87 -7.71 -12.27
N GLY A 91 -6.97 -6.98 -11.15
CA GLY A 91 -6.12 -5.86 -10.74
C GLY A 91 -4.74 -6.24 -10.17
N CYS A 92 -4.32 -7.50 -10.27
CA CYS A 92 -3.04 -8.01 -9.76
C CYS A 92 -2.83 -7.87 -8.24
N SER A 93 -3.90 -8.01 -7.46
CA SER A 93 -3.84 -7.96 -6.00
C SER A 93 -3.60 -9.34 -5.36
N ARG A 94 -3.39 -9.35 -4.05
CA ARG A 94 -3.24 -10.56 -3.23
C ARG A 94 -4.45 -10.68 -2.32
N LEU A 95 -5.24 -11.71 -2.53
CA LEU A 95 -6.56 -11.89 -1.92
C LEU A 95 -6.50 -12.87 -0.76
N LEU A 96 -7.15 -12.51 0.34
CA LEU A 96 -7.60 -13.41 1.39
C LEU A 96 -9.13 -13.49 1.33
N LEU A 97 -9.63 -14.60 0.80
CA LEU A 97 -11.05 -14.89 0.69
C LEU A 97 -11.51 -15.61 1.96
N VAL A 98 -12.60 -15.14 2.54
CA VAL A 98 -13.11 -15.62 3.83
C VAL A 98 -14.59 -15.91 3.71
N SER A 99 -15.00 -17.08 4.18
CA SER A 99 -16.40 -17.46 4.35
C SER A 99 -16.56 -18.54 5.43
N ARG A 100 -17.80 -18.75 5.88
CA ARG A 100 -18.19 -19.84 6.77
C ARG A 100 -18.37 -21.17 6.04
N ASP A 101 -18.71 -21.14 4.76
CA ASP A 101 -18.89 -22.35 3.96
C ASP A 101 -17.59 -22.73 3.24
N ALA A 102 -17.02 -23.88 3.62
CA ALA A 102 -15.76 -24.35 3.04
C ALA A 102 -15.88 -24.74 1.57
N ALA A 103 -16.99 -25.37 1.18
CA ALA A 103 -17.18 -25.87 -0.17
C ALA A 103 -17.45 -24.71 -1.14
N ALA A 104 -18.37 -23.82 -0.77
CA ALA A 104 -18.68 -22.64 -1.59
C ALA A 104 -17.49 -21.68 -1.69
N LEU A 105 -16.68 -21.55 -0.63
CA LEU A 105 -15.47 -20.73 -0.67
C LEU A 105 -14.42 -21.29 -1.62
N GLU A 106 -14.22 -22.61 -1.66
CA GLU A 106 -13.23 -23.19 -2.57
C GLU A 106 -13.70 -23.07 -4.02
N GLU A 107 -14.98 -23.30 -4.31
CA GLU A 107 -15.56 -23.07 -5.64
C GLU A 107 -15.36 -21.61 -6.09
N ALA A 108 -15.67 -20.64 -5.23
CA ALA A 108 -15.44 -19.23 -5.52
C ALA A 108 -13.95 -18.92 -5.72
N ALA A 109 -13.05 -19.55 -4.96
CA ALA A 109 -11.62 -19.34 -5.08
C ALA A 109 -11.05 -19.93 -6.38
N GLU A 110 -11.51 -21.11 -6.80
CA GLU A 110 -11.17 -21.70 -8.10
C GLU A 110 -11.63 -20.78 -9.23
N HIS A 111 -12.89 -20.34 -9.21
CA HIS A 111 -13.42 -19.42 -10.21
C HIS A 111 -12.62 -18.11 -10.30
N VAL A 112 -12.23 -17.53 -9.17
CA VAL A 112 -11.38 -16.32 -9.14
C VAL A 112 -9.99 -16.60 -9.72
N ARG A 113 -9.40 -17.78 -9.50
CA ARG A 113 -8.07 -18.13 -10.02
C ARG A 113 -8.07 -18.36 -11.53
N GLU A 114 -9.19 -18.80 -12.11
CA GLU A 114 -9.35 -18.98 -13.56
C GLU A 114 -9.37 -17.64 -14.32
N GLU A 115 -9.76 -16.55 -13.65
CA GLU A 115 -9.82 -15.22 -14.25
C GLU A 115 -8.42 -14.65 -14.50
N MET A 116 -8.06 -14.47 -15.78
CA MET A 116 -6.77 -13.90 -16.15
C MET A 116 -6.64 -12.43 -15.73
N PRO A 117 -5.48 -12.01 -15.19
CA PRO A 117 -5.17 -10.61 -14.99
C PRO A 117 -5.31 -9.78 -16.25
N LEU A 118 -5.71 -8.52 -16.08
CA LEU A 118 -5.77 -7.58 -17.21
C LEU A 118 -4.36 -7.39 -17.81
N VAL A 119 -4.30 -7.41 -19.14
CA VAL A 119 -3.03 -7.27 -19.88
C VAL A 119 -2.38 -5.94 -19.50
N GLY A 120 -1.11 -5.99 -19.09
CA GLY A 120 -0.34 -4.81 -18.70
C GLY A 120 -0.62 -4.27 -17.29
N VAL A 121 -1.48 -4.92 -16.50
CA VAL A 121 -1.74 -4.54 -15.09
C VAL A 121 -0.77 -5.24 -14.13
N CYS A 122 -0.53 -6.54 -14.32
CA CYS A 122 0.48 -7.24 -13.53
C CYS A 122 1.89 -6.88 -13.98
N PRO A 123 2.76 -6.40 -13.08
CA PRO A 123 4.16 -6.17 -13.42
C PRO A 123 4.87 -7.50 -13.75
N PRO A 124 5.99 -7.47 -14.51
CA PRO A 124 6.76 -8.68 -14.79
C PRO A 124 7.17 -9.41 -13.52
N ARG A 125 7.02 -10.75 -13.52
CA ARG A 125 7.34 -11.66 -12.39
C ARG A 125 6.44 -11.50 -11.15
N ILE A 126 5.36 -10.73 -11.26
CA ILE A 126 4.36 -10.59 -10.21
C ILE A 126 3.06 -11.19 -10.73
N SER A 127 2.47 -12.07 -9.94
CA SER A 127 1.19 -12.69 -10.20
C SER A 127 0.24 -12.37 -9.03
N PRO A 128 -1.07 -12.30 -9.29
CA PRO A 128 -2.03 -12.24 -8.19
C PRO A 128 -1.91 -13.51 -7.35
N LEU A 129 -2.40 -13.42 -6.12
CA LEU A 129 -2.40 -14.55 -5.18
C LEU A 129 -3.79 -14.68 -4.59
N VAL A 130 -4.28 -15.90 -4.43
CA VAL A 130 -5.56 -16.19 -3.77
C VAL A 130 -5.30 -17.16 -2.62
N VAL A 131 -5.61 -16.71 -1.41
CA VAL A 131 -5.57 -17.50 -0.17
C VAL A 131 -6.99 -17.57 0.38
N THR A 132 -7.40 -18.73 0.87
CA THR A 132 -8.71 -18.95 1.50
C THR A 132 -8.56 -19.14 3.01
N SER A 133 -9.60 -18.77 3.76
CA SER A 133 -9.70 -19.07 5.19
C SER A 133 -11.16 -19.27 5.57
N VAL A 134 -11.48 -20.45 6.11
CA VAL A 134 -12.84 -20.81 6.48
C VAL A 134 -13.10 -20.52 7.95
N GLY A 135 -14.15 -19.78 8.25
CA GLY A 135 -14.58 -19.51 9.62
C GLY A 135 -15.51 -18.29 9.71
N ASP A 136 -15.95 -18.02 10.94
CA ASP A 136 -16.87 -16.92 11.23
C ASP A 136 -16.10 -15.71 11.76
N ILE A 137 -16.16 -14.57 11.05
CA ILE A 137 -15.48 -13.33 11.44
C ILE A 137 -15.97 -12.80 12.79
N ARG A 138 -17.20 -13.14 13.21
CA ARG A 138 -17.77 -12.76 14.52
C ARG A 138 -17.05 -13.48 15.67
N ASN A 139 -16.35 -14.58 15.39
CA ASN A 139 -15.48 -15.23 16.35
C ASN A 139 -14.15 -14.46 16.50
N LYS A 140 -13.89 -13.97 17.71
CA LYS A 140 -12.68 -13.19 18.04
C LYS A 140 -11.38 -13.96 17.76
N THR A 141 -11.36 -15.26 18.05
CA THR A 141 -10.19 -16.12 17.82
C THR A 141 -9.92 -16.23 16.33
N PHE A 142 -10.95 -16.46 15.52
CA PHE A 142 -10.81 -16.54 14.07
C PHE A 142 -10.38 -15.21 13.45
N SER A 143 -10.95 -14.08 13.92
CA SER A 143 -10.49 -12.75 13.50
C SER A 143 -9.00 -12.52 13.76
N TRP A 144 -8.47 -13.04 14.86
CA TRP A 144 -7.03 -13.00 15.13
C TRP A 144 -6.25 -13.92 14.19
N GLU A 145 -6.73 -15.14 13.96
CA GLU A 145 -6.12 -16.10 13.02
C GLU A 145 -6.04 -15.55 11.60
N LEU A 146 -7.06 -14.83 11.13
CA LEU A 146 -7.05 -14.15 9.82
C LEU A 146 -5.91 -13.14 9.71
N THR A 147 -5.60 -12.42 10.79
CA THR A 147 -4.46 -11.50 10.81
C THR A 147 -3.14 -12.25 10.62
N ASN A 148 -2.99 -13.41 11.27
CA ASN A 148 -1.82 -14.27 11.12
C ASN A 148 -1.72 -14.86 9.71
N THR A 149 -2.85 -15.31 9.14
CA THR A 149 -2.95 -15.82 7.77
C THR A 149 -2.56 -14.76 6.76
N ALA A 150 -3.03 -13.52 6.91
CA ALA A 150 -2.63 -12.42 6.04
C ALA A 150 -1.11 -12.17 6.11
N LEU A 151 -0.54 -12.08 7.31
CA LEU A 151 0.89 -11.83 7.50
C LEU A 151 1.75 -12.93 6.87
N LYS A 152 1.41 -14.20 7.09
CA LYS A 152 2.19 -15.34 6.61
C LYS A 152 1.99 -15.63 5.13
N ASN A 153 0.73 -15.65 4.67
CA ASN A 153 0.40 -16.16 3.35
C ASN A 153 0.31 -15.04 2.30
N LEU A 154 -0.16 -13.84 2.68
CA LEU A 154 -0.15 -12.68 1.77
C LEU A 154 1.14 -11.87 1.83
N GLY A 155 2.03 -12.15 2.79
CA GLY A 155 3.32 -11.46 2.94
C GLY A 155 3.19 -10.06 3.54
N GLY A 156 2.20 -9.83 4.41
CA GLY A 156 2.05 -8.58 5.15
C GLY A 156 0.62 -8.29 5.62
N PRO A 157 0.39 -7.14 6.28
CA PRO A 157 -0.93 -6.78 6.78
C PRO A 157 -1.90 -6.49 5.65
N VAL A 158 -3.18 -6.79 5.86
CA VAL A 158 -4.28 -6.43 4.95
C VAL A 158 -4.28 -4.91 4.75
N SER A 159 -4.33 -4.49 3.48
CA SER A 159 -4.39 -3.08 3.10
C SER A 159 -5.79 -2.49 3.28
N PHE A 160 -6.82 -3.28 2.99
CA PHE A 160 -8.23 -2.95 3.18
C PHE A 160 -9.07 -4.23 3.10
N SER A 161 -10.30 -4.16 3.64
CA SER A 161 -11.24 -5.27 3.67
C SER A 161 -12.63 -4.85 3.22
N TRP A 162 -13.34 -5.76 2.54
CA TRP A 162 -14.78 -5.65 2.29
C TRP A 162 -15.53 -6.80 2.96
N ASN A 163 -16.74 -6.50 3.40
CA ASN A 163 -17.64 -7.48 4.01
C ASN A 163 -18.93 -7.57 3.19
N PHE A 164 -19.21 -8.77 2.70
CA PHE A 164 -20.40 -9.15 1.95
C PHE A 164 -21.23 -10.22 2.67
N GLU A 165 -20.86 -10.61 3.89
CA GLU A 165 -21.74 -11.44 4.70
C GLU A 165 -23.03 -10.68 5.01
N ASN A 166 -24.17 -11.28 4.69
CA ASN A 166 -25.45 -10.81 5.18
C ASN A 166 -25.47 -10.96 6.72
N ILE A 167 -25.68 -9.84 7.41
CA ILE A 167 -25.69 -9.79 8.87
C ILE A 167 -26.96 -10.39 9.44
#